data_AF-A0AAE2EI29-F1
#
_entry.id   AF-A0AAE2EI29-F1
#
_cell.length_a   1.000
_cell.length_b   1.000
_cell.length_c   1.000
_cell.angle_alpha   90.00
_cell.angle_beta   90.00
_cell.angle_gamma   90.00
#
_symmetry.space_group_name_H-M   'P 1'
#
loop_
_entity.id
_entity.type
_entity.pdbx_description
1 polymer ?
#
loop_
_entity_poly.entity_id
_entity_poly.type
_entity_poly.pdbx_seq_one_letter_code
_entity_poly.pdbx_strand_id
1 'polypeptide(L)'
;MRKITKYTRKYILDVVKNGFWEKRFGIWKFYRYSYNGKLDYKDFLYRIYNFDTINNKTGKILVTKKINWSRLTKNCIFNDSNFKLIEFSPIYNKFDGNKNKGNEVDPLLIFLCEIFHPEVRREEVDWSRLFKKINSILSIEGITLRLTDEGNCIWEESKKGFFSPVV
;
A
#
# COMPACT_ATOMS: atom_id res chain seq x y z
N MET A 1 1.56 -0.35 -16.27
CA MET A 1 1.07 0.17 -14.97
C MET A 1 1.32 1.66 -14.91
N ARG A 2 0.33 2.46 -14.52
CA ARG A 2 0.55 3.87 -14.15
C ARG A 2 1.50 3.93 -12.96
N LYS A 3 2.49 4.83 -13.02
CA LYS A 3 3.50 4.94 -11.99
C LYS A 3 3.04 5.92 -10.92
N ILE A 4 3.00 5.45 -9.67
CA ILE A 4 2.78 6.35 -8.53
C ILE A 4 4.02 7.22 -8.35
N THR A 5 3.88 8.54 -8.42
CA THR A 5 5.03 9.44 -8.31
C THR A 5 5.68 9.37 -6.93
N LYS A 6 6.98 9.68 -6.84
CA LYS A 6 7.72 9.70 -5.56
C LYS A 6 7.06 10.63 -4.52
N TYR A 7 6.49 11.75 -4.96
CA TYR A 7 5.78 12.69 -4.10
C TYR A 7 4.49 12.08 -3.55
N THR A 8 3.67 11.48 -4.41
CA THR A 8 2.43 10.80 -4.02
C THR A 8 2.71 9.63 -3.06
N ARG A 9 3.74 8.82 -3.33
CA ARG A 9 4.20 7.76 -2.41
C ARG A 9 4.52 8.31 -1.03
N LYS A 10 5.37 9.33 -0.96
CA LYS A 10 5.76 9.96 0.31
C LYS A 10 4.54 10.51 1.05
N TYR A 11 3.61 11.16 0.35
CA TYR A 11 2.43 11.72 0.96
C TYR A 11 1.49 10.63 1.52
N ILE A 12 1.25 9.55 0.77
CA ILE A 12 0.47 8.40 1.25
C ILE A 12 1.13 7.79 2.49
N LEU A 13 2.44 7.56 2.44
CA LEU A 13 3.18 6.96 3.56
C LEU A 13 3.16 7.86 4.80
N ASP A 14 3.22 9.18 4.63
CA ASP A 14 3.06 10.15 5.71
C ASP A 14 1.67 10.05 6.34
N VAL A 15 0.62 10.03 5.52
CA VAL A 15 -0.77 9.84 5.97
C VAL A 15 -0.95 8.52 6.74
N VAL A 16 -0.36 7.43 6.26
CA VAL A 16 -0.44 6.11 6.92
C VAL A 16 0.34 6.10 8.24
N LYS A 17 1.54 6.69 8.26
CA LYS A 17 2.44 6.69 9.43
C LYS A 17 1.93 7.61 10.55
N ASN A 18 1.58 8.83 10.17
CA ASN A 18 1.33 9.93 11.09
C ASN A 18 -0.15 10.22 11.27
N GLY A 19 -1.03 9.76 10.38
CA GLY A 19 -2.44 10.15 10.36
C GLY A 19 -2.66 11.44 9.57
N PHE A 20 -3.87 11.98 9.63
CA PHE A 20 -4.23 13.18 8.89
C PHE A 20 -5.33 13.98 9.59
N TRP A 21 -5.35 15.28 9.30
CA TRP A 21 -6.41 16.19 9.70
C TRP A 21 -7.49 16.26 8.63
N GLU A 22 -8.74 16.26 9.05
CA GLU A 22 -9.89 16.47 8.17
C GLU A 22 -10.86 17.45 8.85
N LYS A 23 -11.33 18.46 8.10
CA LYS A 23 -12.34 19.41 8.56
C LYS A 23 -13.73 18.83 8.26
N ARG A 24 -14.58 18.73 9.28
CA ARG A 24 -15.97 18.28 9.15
C ARG A 24 -16.90 19.14 9.97
N PHE A 25 -18.00 19.58 9.36
CA PHE A 25 -18.99 20.45 10.01
C PHE A 25 -18.33 21.68 10.67
N GLY A 26 -17.33 22.27 10.01
CA GLY A 26 -16.57 23.40 10.55
C GLY A 26 -15.44 23.03 11.53
N ILE A 27 -15.39 21.80 12.04
CA ILE A 27 -14.47 21.37 13.11
C ILE A 27 -13.33 20.53 12.53
N TRP A 28 -12.09 20.83 12.91
CA TRP A 28 -10.92 20.01 12.59
C TRP A 28 -10.83 18.81 13.52
N LYS A 29 -10.73 17.61 12.95
CA LYS A 29 -10.50 16.38 13.70
C LYS A 29 -9.31 15.62 13.13
N PHE A 30 -8.50 15.08 14.02
CA PHE A 30 -7.35 14.26 13.68
C PHE A 30 -7.74 12.78 13.64
N TYR A 31 -7.28 12.08 12.61
CA TYR A 31 -7.52 10.65 12.42
C TYR A 31 -6.19 9.94 12.30
N ARG A 32 -6.01 8.88 13.11
CA ARG A 32 -4.84 8.01 13.04
C ARG A 32 -5.30 6.56 13.13
N TYR A 33 -4.69 5.72 12.31
CA TYR A 33 -4.99 4.31 12.22
C TYR A 33 -3.70 3.49 12.24
N SER A 34 -3.70 2.37 12.98
CA SER A 34 -2.55 1.48 13.01
C SER A 34 -2.55 0.63 11.76
N TYR A 35 -1.59 0.83 10.85
CA TYR A 35 -1.57 0.15 9.55
C TYR A 35 -1.48 -1.38 9.64
N ASN A 36 -0.86 -1.92 10.70
CA ASN A 36 -0.80 -3.36 10.97
C ASN A 36 -2.10 -3.90 11.61
N GLY A 37 -3.06 -3.02 11.92
CA GLY A 37 -4.40 -3.35 12.41
C GLY A 37 -4.41 -4.32 13.59
N LYS A 38 -5.07 -5.47 13.44
CA LYS A 38 -5.21 -6.55 14.45
C LYS A 38 -3.90 -7.29 14.71
N LEU A 39 -3.01 -7.32 13.72
CA LEU A 39 -1.79 -8.14 13.75
C LEU A 39 -0.67 -7.45 14.50
N ASP A 40 0.31 -8.22 14.94
CA ASP A 40 1.60 -7.65 15.28
C ASP A 40 2.34 -7.17 14.01
N TYR A 41 3.40 -6.39 14.20
CA TYR A 41 4.13 -5.82 13.08
C TYR A 41 4.83 -6.88 12.22
N LYS A 42 5.36 -7.93 12.84
CA LYS A 42 6.08 -9.01 12.16
C LYS A 42 5.12 -9.82 11.32
N ASP A 43 3.99 -10.25 11.88
CA ASP A 43 2.94 -10.99 11.21
C ASP A 43 2.36 -10.21 10.03
N PHE A 44 2.10 -8.91 10.21
CA PHE A 44 1.69 -8.03 9.12
C PHE A 44 2.71 -8.02 7.97
N LEU A 45 4.00 -7.89 8.29
CA LEU A 45 5.04 -7.92 7.27
C LEU A 45 5.13 -9.27 6.55
N TYR A 46 4.96 -10.39 7.26
CA TYR A 46 4.95 -11.71 6.64
C TYR A 46 3.80 -11.91 5.67
N ARG A 47 2.73 -11.11 5.73
CA ARG A 47 1.64 -11.18 4.73
C ARG A 47 2.07 -10.61 3.39
N ILE A 48 2.84 -9.53 3.41
CA ILE A 48 3.29 -8.80 2.21
C ILE A 48 4.60 -9.37 1.65
N TYR A 49 5.53 -9.69 2.53
CA TYR A 49 6.92 -9.94 2.18
C TYR A 49 7.32 -11.40 2.41
N ASN A 50 8.15 -11.90 1.50
CA ASN A 50 8.86 -13.14 1.70
C ASN A 50 10.27 -12.83 2.22
N PHE A 51 10.53 -13.23 3.46
CA PHE A 51 11.85 -13.08 4.09
C PHE A 51 12.73 -14.33 3.89
N ASP A 52 12.17 -15.44 3.40
CA ASP A 52 12.93 -16.64 3.04
C ASP A 52 13.31 -16.58 1.57
N THR A 53 14.59 -16.36 1.30
CA THR A 53 15.14 -16.37 -0.06
C THR A 53 15.18 -17.75 -0.71
N ILE A 54 15.05 -18.81 0.10
CA ILE A 54 15.11 -20.21 -0.35
C ILE A 54 13.72 -20.72 -0.75
N ASN A 55 12.69 -20.36 0.03
CA ASN A 55 11.30 -20.77 -0.21
C ASN A 55 10.52 -19.60 -0.79
N ASN A 56 10.55 -19.44 -2.11
CA ASN A 56 9.73 -18.45 -2.81
C ASN A 56 8.23 -18.79 -2.68
N LYS A 57 7.59 -18.30 -1.62
CA LYS A 57 6.13 -18.35 -1.48
C LYS A 57 5.51 -17.46 -2.56
N THR A 58 4.65 -18.06 -3.39
CA THR A 58 3.98 -17.36 -4.48
C THR A 58 3.14 -16.20 -3.96
N GLY A 59 3.22 -15.04 -4.62
CA GLY A 59 2.38 -13.87 -4.33
C GLY A 59 2.94 -12.88 -3.30
N LYS A 60 4.13 -13.11 -2.74
CA LYS A 60 4.78 -12.17 -1.79
C LYS A 60 5.97 -11.45 -2.41
N ILE A 61 6.25 -10.25 -1.91
CA ILE A 61 7.38 -9.44 -2.35
C ILE A 61 8.66 -10.03 -1.73
N LEU A 62 9.59 -10.48 -2.56
CA LEU A 62 10.88 -10.98 -2.09
C LEU A 62 11.71 -9.85 -1.48
N VAL A 63 12.16 -10.06 -0.24
CA VAL A 63 13.12 -9.19 0.42
C VAL A 63 14.53 -9.75 0.16
N THR A 64 15.35 -8.96 -0.52
CA THR A 64 16.65 -9.42 -1.04
C THR A 64 17.76 -9.39 0.02
N LYS A 65 17.59 -8.62 1.10
CA LYS A 65 18.57 -8.53 2.18
C LYS A 65 18.03 -9.17 3.46
N LYS A 66 18.91 -9.85 4.20
CA LYS A 66 18.57 -10.43 5.50
C LYS A 66 18.12 -9.33 6.46
N ILE A 67 16.86 -9.40 6.90
CA ILE A 67 16.32 -8.50 7.91
C ILE A 67 16.82 -8.92 9.29
N ASN A 68 17.29 -7.95 10.07
CA ASN A 68 17.52 -8.13 11.49
C ASN A 68 16.26 -7.72 12.26
N TRP A 69 15.47 -8.72 12.68
CA TRP A 69 14.21 -8.51 13.39
C TRP A 69 14.35 -7.73 14.70
N SER A 70 15.48 -7.84 15.41
CA SER A 70 15.68 -7.11 16.67
C SER A 70 15.90 -5.60 16.46
N ARG A 71 16.27 -5.20 15.24
CA ARG A 71 16.48 -3.79 14.86
C ARG A 71 15.32 -3.21 14.06
N LEU A 72 14.31 -4.02 13.74
CA LEU A 72 13.20 -3.61 12.90
C LEU A 72 12.10 -2.97 13.74
N THR A 73 11.95 -1.65 13.62
CA THR A 73 10.83 -0.91 14.22
C THR A 73 9.73 -0.68 13.19
N LYS A 74 8.51 -0.38 13.66
CA LYS A 74 7.37 -0.01 12.79
C LYS A 74 7.65 1.15 11.84
N ASN A 75 8.64 2.00 12.16
CA ASN A 75 9.01 3.13 11.31
C ASN A 75 9.97 2.75 10.18
N CYS A 76 10.67 1.60 10.29
CA CYS A 76 11.63 1.17 9.29
C CYS A 76 10.99 0.97 7.92
N ILE A 77 9.77 0.41 7.86
CA ILE A 77 9.06 0.13 6.60
C ILE A 77 8.89 1.37 5.70
N PHE A 78 8.78 2.56 6.30
CA PHE A 78 8.56 3.79 5.55
C PHE A 78 9.81 4.35 4.91
N ASN A 79 11.01 3.99 5.39
CA ASN A 79 12.27 4.60 4.95
C ASN A 79 13.30 3.59 4.42
N ASP A 80 13.12 2.30 4.70
CA ASP A 80 14.04 1.24 4.30
C ASP A 80 13.74 0.77 2.87
N SER A 81 14.77 0.81 2.02
CA SER A 81 14.70 0.45 0.61
C SER A 81 14.37 -1.02 0.35
N ASN A 82 14.56 -1.90 1.34
CA ASN A 82 14.14 -3.30 1.28
C ASN A 82 12.64 -3.46 1.04
N PHE A 83 11.82 -2.54 1.55
CA PHE A 83 10.36 -2.61 1.44
C PHE A 83 9.82 -1.96 0.17
N LYS A 84 10.66 -1.19 -0.55
CA LYS A 84 10.35 -0.56 -1.85
C LYS A 84 9.08 0.31 -1.88
N LEU A 85 8.69 0.88 -0.72
CA LEU A 85 7.48 1.71 -0.61
C LEU A 85 7.68 3.13 -1.16
N ILE A 86 8.85 3.74 -0.95
CA ILE A 86 9.19 5.07 -1.50
C ILE A 86 9.79 4.96 -2.90
N GLU A 87 10.77 4.07 -3.07
CA GLU A 87 11.53 3.94 -4.31
C GLU A 87 11.22 2.58 -4.94
N PHE A 88 10.48 2.63 -6.04
CA PHE A 88 10.15 1.47 -6.85
C PHE A 88 10.58 1.75 -8.29
N SER A 89 11.45 0.90 -8.82
CA SER A 89 11.75 0.90 -10.25
C SER A 89 11.27 -0.41 -10.88
N PRO A 90 10.46 -0.32 -11.96
CA PRO A 90 10.15 -1.42 -12.89
C PRO A 90 11.30 -2.39 -13.16
N ILE A 91 12.50 -1.82 -13.31
CA ILE A 91 13.71 -2.52 -13.75
C ILE A 91 14.15 -3.58 -12.70
N TYR A 92 13.78 -3.43 -11.42
CA TYR A 92 14.22 -4.33 -10.34
C TYR A 92 13.33 -5.58 -10.14
N ASN A 93 12.29 -5.79 -10.95
CA ASN A 93 11.38 -6.94 -10.82
C ASN A 93 11.36 -7.84 -12.07
N LYS A 94 12.51 -8.10 -12.69
CA LYS A 94 12.66 -9.25 -13.58
C LYS A 94 13.00 -10.48 -12.71
N PHE A 95 11.99 -11.07 -12.08
CA PHE A 95 12.09 -12.43 -11.53
C PHE A 95 11.02 -13.33 -12.16
N ASP A 96 11.53 -14.42 -12.70
CA ASP A 96 10.89 -15.45 -13.49
C ASP A 96 9.99 -16.35 -12.65
N GLY A 97 8.97 -16.95 -13.29
CA GLY A 97 8.50 -18.27 -12.84
C GLY A 97 7.12 -18.43 -12.18
N ASN A 98 6.16 -17.48 -12.24
CA ASN A 98 4.76 -17.89 -12.01
C ASN A 98 3.67 -16.98 -12.58
N LYS A 99 2.86 -17.56 -13.47
CA LYS A 99 1.47 -17.33 -13.95
C LYS A 99 0.78 -15.95 -13.90
N ASN A 100 1.42 -14.87 -13.49
CA ASN A 100 0.99 -13.51 -13.75
C ASN A 100 1.85 -12.95 -14.86
N LYS A 101 1.55 -13.36 -16.10
CA LYS A 101 2.14 -12.76 -17.30
C LYS A 101 1.90 -11.23 -17.25
N GLY A 102 2.98 -10.47 -17.07
CA GLY A 102 3.11 -9.15 -17.69
C GLY A 102 2.75 -7.89 -16.89
N ASN A 103 2.48 -7.93 -15.59
CA ASN A 103 2.23 -6.71 -14.81
C ASN A 103 3.20 -6.59 -13.63
N GLU A 104 4.15 -5.67 -13.72
CA GLU A 104 4.92 -5.17 -12.58
C GLU A 104 3.94 -4.75 -11.47
N VAL A 105 3.98 -5.40 -10.31
CA VAL A 105 3.10 -5.05 -9.19
C VAL A 105 3.81 -4.05 -8.27
N ASP A 106 3.15 -2.92 -8.01
CA ASP A 106 3.67 -1.87 -7.13
C ASP A 106 3.66 -2.33 -5.65
N PRO A 107 4.81 -2.38 -4.96
CA PRO A 107 4.88 -2.69 -3.52
C PRO A 107 4.01 -1.80 -2.66
N LEU A 108 3.83 -0.53 -3.04
CA LEU A 108 2.94 0.37 -2.31
C LEU A 108 1.48 -0.09 -2.41
N LEU A 109 1.02 -0.53 -3.58
CA LEU A 109 -0.36 -0.98 -3.75
C LEU A 109 -0.64 -2.28 -3.00
N ILE A 110 0.31 -3.23 -2.99
CA ILE A 110 0.20 -4.44 -2.15
C ILE A 110 0.11 -4.05 -0.68
N PHE A 111 1.03 -3.20 -0.20
CA PHE A 111 1.03 -2.72 1.17
C PHE A 111 -0.29 -2.03 1.55
N LEU A 112 -0.80 -1.15 0.70
CA LEU A 112 -2.06 -0.47 0.92
C LEU A 112 -3.23 -1.44 0.98
N CYS A 113 -3.30 -2.41 0.04
CA CYS A 113 -4.37 -3.39 0.08
C CYS A 113 -4.31 -4.31 1.29
N GLU A 114 -3.11 -4.64 1.76
CA GLU A 114 -2.95 -5.43 2.98
C GLU A 114 -3.46 -4.68 4.23
N ILE A 115 -3.27 -3.36 4.33
CA ILE A 115 -3.82 -2.55 5.43
C ILE A 115 -5.35 -2.71 5.54
N PHE A 116 -6.03 -2.84 4.39
CA PHE A 116 -7.48 -2.92 4.29
C PHE A 116 -8.02 -4.35 4.19
N HIS A 117 -7.15 -5.36 4.25
CA HIS A 117 -7.56 -6.74 4.25
C HIS A 117 -8.38 -7.06 5.51
N PRO A 118 -9.49 -7.81 5.46
CA PRO A 118 -10.36 -8.09 6.61
C PRO A 118 -9.64 -8.75 7.81
N GLU A 119 -8.65 -9.59 7.52
CA GLU A 119 -7.80 -10.23 8.55
C GLU A 119 -6.84 -9.24 9.24
N VAL A 120 -6.53 -8.11 8.58
CA VAL A 120 -5.62 -7.09 9.10
C VAL A 120 -6.42 -5.97 9.75
N ARG A 121 -7.45 -5.42 9.10
CA ARG A 121 -8.08 -4.16 9.53
C ARG A 121 -8.95 -4.29 10.77
N ARG A 122 -8.93 -3.31 11.68
CA ARG A 122 -9.81 -3.29 12.86
C ARG A 122 -11.15 -2.65 12.51
N GLU A 123 -12.24 -3.40 12.59
CA GLU A 123 -13.59 -2.91 12.28
C GLU A 123 -14.12 -1.92 13.31
N GLU A 124 -13.59 -1.97 14.54
CA GLU A 124 -13.96 -1.06 15.65
C GLU A 124 -13.42 0.37 15.45
N VAL A 125 -12.56 0.57 14.45
CA VAL A 125 -11.91 1.86 14.15
C VAL A 125 -12.34 2.31 12.76
N ASP A 126 -12.41 3.62 12.53
CA ASP A 126 -12.83 4.19 11.25
C ASP A 126 -11.74 4.10 10.16
N TRP A 127 -11.37 2.87 9.80
CA TRP A 127 -10.45 2.55 8.72
C TRP A 127 -10.96 3.06 7.36
N SER A 128 -12.30 3.16 7.22
CA SER A 128 -12.96 3.62 6.00
C SER A 128 -12.56 5.04 5.61
N ARG A 129 -12.23 5.90 6.59
CA ARG A 129 -11.70 7.24 6.34
C ARG A 129 -10.29 7.23 5.81
N LEU A 130 -9.42 6.39 6.37
CA LEU A 130 -8.07 6.22 5.82
C LEU A 130 -8.17 5.74 4.37
N PHE A 131 -9.04 4.75 4.10
CA PHE A 131 -9.30 4.25 2.75
C PHE A 131 -9.73 5.38 1.78
N LYS A 132 -10.73 6.17 2.16
CA LYS A 132 -11.21 7.32 1.38
C LYS A 132 -10.12 8.36 1.15
N LYS A 133 -9.33 8.69 2.18
CA LYS A 133 -8.23 9.66 2.08
C LYS A 133 -7.16 9.17 1.11
N ILE A 134 -6.74 7.91 1.22
CA ILE A 134 -5.75 7.32 0.30
C ILE A 134 -6.28 7.30 -1.13
N ASN A 135 -7.55 6.92 -1.33
CA ASN A 135 -8.17 6.95 -2.65
C ASN A 135 -8.24 8.35 -3.25
N SER A 136 -8.54 9.38 -2.46
CA SER A 136 -8.54 10.78 -2.95
C SER A 136 -7.17 11.24 -3.45
N ILE A 137 -6.09 10.65 -2.93
CA ILE A 137 -4.71 10.94 -3.34
C ILE A 137 -4.37 10.14 -4.60
N LEU A 138 -4.64 8.82 -4.61
CA LEU A 138 -4.34 7.94 -5.74
C LEU A 138 -5.15 8.31 -7.00
N SER A 139 -6.38 8.81 -6.84
CA SER A 139 -7.24 9.16 -7.97
C SER A 139 -6.69 10.29 -8.83
N ILE A 140 -5.84 11.17 -8.27
CA ILE A 140 -5.14 12.23 -9.00
C ILE A 140 -4.22 11.61 -10.06
N GLU A 141 -3.61 10.48 -9.75
CA GLU A 141 -2.77 9.71 -10.66
C GLU A 141 -3.55 8.60 -11.39
N GLY A 142 -4.88 8.64 -11.26
CA GLY A 142 -5.81 7.75 -11.93
C GLY A 142 -5.65 6.29 -11.54
N ILE A 143 -5.35 6.04 -10.26
CA ILE A 143 -5.41 4.73 -9.61
C ILE A 143 -6.50 4.80 -8.53
N THR A 144 -7.25 3.71 -8.33
CA THR A 144 -8.27 3.65 -7.28
C THR A 144 -8.26 2.28 -6.63
N LEU A 145 -8.23 2.25 -5.30
CA LEU A 145 -8.44 1.04 -4.50
C LEU A 145 -9.94 0.75 -4.41
N ARG A 146 -10.31 -0.52 -4.53
CA ARG A 146 -11.67 -1.02 -4.32
C ARG A 146 -11.67 -2.22 -3.40
N LEU A 147 -12.78 -2.41 -2.70
CA LEU A 147 -13.04 -3.61 -1.93
C LEU A 147 -13.93 -4.52 -2.76
N THR A 148 -13.62 -5.80 -2.83
CA THR A 148 -14.49 -6.83 -3.41
C THR A 148 -15.62 -7.15 -2.44
N ASP A 149 -16.60 -7.94 -2.89
CA ASP A 149 -17.72 -8.39 -2.05
C ASP A 149 -17.26 -9.22 -0.84
N GLU A 150 -16.12 -9.91 -0.98
CA GLU A 150 -15.44 -10.65 0.10
C GLU A 150 -14.64 -9.73 1.05
N GLY A 151 -14.61 -8.43 0.79
CA GLY A 151 -13.85 -7.44 1.55
C GLY A 151 -12.37 -7.35 1.19
N ASN A 152 -11.89 -8.12 0.21
CA ASN A 152 -10.51 -8.07 -0.27
C ASN A 152 -10.24 -6.75 -0.99
N CYS A 153 -9.05 -6.18 -0.81
CA CYS A 153 -8.67 -4.98 -1.54
C CYS A 153 -8.03 -5.33 -2.89
N ILE A 154 -8.51 -4.66 -3.93
CA ILE A 154 -7.95 -4.64 -5.28
C ILE A 154 -7.69 -3.19 -5.70
N TRP A 155 -6.96 -2.99 -6.79
CA TRP A 155 -6.79 -1.67 -7.40
C TRP A 155 -7.10 -1.71 -8.88
N GLU A 156 -7.59 -0.58 -9.38
CA GLU A 156 -7.91 -0.36 -10.79
C GLU A 156 -7.22 0.90 -11.29
N GLU A 157 -6.80 0.88 -12.56
CA GLU A 157 -6.34 2.07 -13.26
C GLU A 157 -7.50 2.65 -14.06
N SER A 158 -7.78 3.95 -13.90
CA SER A 158 -8.80 4.61 -14.71
C SER A 158 -8.36 4.61 -16.16
N LYS A 159 -9.11 3.93 -17.05
CA LYS A 159 -8.95 4.10 -18.51
C LYS A 159 -9.02 5.60 -18.80
N LYS A 160 -8.10 6.15 -19.60
CA LYS A 160 -8.18 7.56 -20.03
C LYS A 160 -9.58 7.80 -20.61
N GLY A 161 -10.45 8.47 -19.86
CA GLY A 161 -11.48 9.28 -20.47
C GLY A 161 -10.72 10.43 -21.12
N PHE A 162 -10.85 10.56 -22.44
CA PHE A 162 -10.62 11.85 -23.08
C PHE A 162 -11.41 12.88 -22.28
N PHE A 163 -10.73 13.69 -21.46
CA PHE A 163 -11.24 15.03 -21.20
C PHE A 163 -11.07 15.76 -22.51
N SER A 164 -12.08 15.67 -23.39
CA SER A 164 -12.28 16.73 -24.37
C SER A 164 -12.53 17.99 -23.55
N PRO A 165 -11.70 19.04 -23.67
CA PRO A 165 -12.08 20.32 -23.12
C PRO A 165 -13.33 20.74 -23.88
N VAL A 166 -14.45 20.83 -23.16
CA VAL A 166 -15.60 21.58 -23.65
C VAL A 166 -15.13 23.03 -23.70
N VAL A 167 -14.89 23.51 -24.92
CA VAL A 167 -14.65 24.92 -25.25
C VAL A 167 -15.92 25.70 -24.98
#